data_AF-R6HBT2-F1
#
_entry.id   AF-R6HBT2-F1
#
_cell.length_a   1.000
_cell.length_b   1.000
_cell.length_c   1.000
_cell.angle_alpha   90.00
_cell.angle_beta   90.00
_cell.angle_gamma   90.00
#
_symmetry.space_group_name_H-M   'P 1'
#
loop_
_entity.id
_entity.type
_entity.pdbx_description
1 polymer ?
#
loop_
_entity_poly.entity_id
_entity_poly.type
_entity_poly.pdbx_seq_one_letter_code
_entity_poly.pdbx_strand_id
1 'polypeptide(L)'
;MTNNTIIIKGSANQTIIQQNNQHSVQNINIENLDYDKILQILNKIKSYTSTNEFLNEFDTTAEDFKNLLDKTILLVKEKEKPSKVKTCIEKLKNYCSNIATGVISSGIYALLSQPS
;
A
#
# COMPACT_ATOMS: atom_id res chain seq x y z
N MET A 1 -21.54 38.80 17.25
CA MET A 1 -21.14 37.54 16.59
C MET A 1 -20.34 37.91 15.36
N THR A 2 -19.12 37.40 15.22
CA THR A 2 -18.22 37.77 14.12
C THR A 2 -18.20 36.64 13.11
N ASN A 3 -18.74 36.87 11.92
CA ASN A 3 -18.67 35.94 10.81
C ASN A 3 -17.40 36.22 10.02
N ASN A 4 -16.42 35.30 10.09
CA ASN A 4 -15.22 35.38 9.26
C ASN A 4 -15.42 34.46 8.05
N THR A 5 -15.49 35.05 6.86
CA THR A 5 -15.64 34.30 5.59
C THR A 5 -14.33 34.37 4.81
N ILE A 6 -13.79 33.20 4.44
CA ILE A 6 -12.61 33.08 3.58
C ILE A 6 -13.06 32.48 2.26
N ILE A 7 -12.78 33.16 1.15
CA ILE A 7 -13.11 32.70 -0.21
C ILE A 7 -11.81 32.51 -0.99
N ILE A 8 -11.54 31.28 -1.42
CA ILE A 8 -10.36 30.90 -2.22
C ILE A 8 -10.83 30.63 -3.65
N LYS A 9 -10.23 31.30 -4.64
CA LYS A 9 -10.51 31.10 -6.06
C LYS A 9 -9.22 30.72 -6.80
N GLY A 10 -9.15 29.47 -7.25
CA GLY A 10 -8.02 28.87 -7.98
C GLY A 10 -8.03 27.33 -7.85
N SER A 11 -7.43 26.60 -8.80
CA SER A 11 -7.32 25.13 -8.74
C SER A 11 -6.45 24.69 -7.55
N ALA A 12 -7.10 24.31 -6.47
CA ALA A 12 -6.49 23.94 -5.20
C ALA A 12 -6.21 22.43 -5.16
N ASN A 13 -5.15 21.99 -5.83
CA ASN A 13 -4.84 20.55 -5.85
C ASN A 13 -4.22 20.05 -4.53
N GLN A 14 -3.81 20.92 -3.60
CA GLN A 14 -3.19 20.55 -2.31
C GLN A 14 -3.36 21.62 -1.19
N THR A 15 -4.53 22.24 -1.04
CA THR A 15 -4.73 23.24 0.03
C THR A 15 -5.02 22.56 1.37
N ILE A 16 -4.15 22.76 2.36
CA ILE A 16 -4.33 22.28 3.74
C ILE A 16 -4.70 23.46 4.63
N ILE A 17 -5.93 23.47 5.14
CA ILE A 17 -6.41 24.45 6.12
C ILE A 17 -6.27 23.82 7.52
N GLN A 18 -5.33 24.30 8.32
CA GLN A 18 -5.16 23.83 9.71
C GLN A 18 -5.96 24.74 10.65
N GLN A 19 -7.06 24.23 11.17
CA GLN A 19 -7.75 24.80 12.32
C GLN A 19 -7.35 24.00 13.56
N ASN A 20 -6.88 24.68 14.61
CA ASN A 20 -6.48 24.04 15.86
C ASN A 20 -7.71 23.62 16.67
N ASN A 21 -8.43 22.61 16.17
CA ASN A 21 -9.66 22.12 16.79
C ASN A 21 -9.37 20.76 17.46
N GLN A 22 -9.36 20.75 18.79
CA GLN A 22 -9.48 19.52 19.57
C GLN A 22 -10.77 18.80 19.12
N HIS A 23 -10.65 17.54 18.67
CA HIS A 23 -11.73 16.66 18.20
C HIS A 23 -12.26 16.82 16.75
N SER A 24 -11.40 17.13 15.78
CA SER A 24 -11.75 16.91 14.37
C SER A 24 -11.30 15.53 13.90
N VAL A 25 -12.21 14.56 13.78
CA VAL A 25 -11.99 13.37 12.92
C VAL A 25 -12.00 13.90 11.50
N GLN A 26 -10.84 14.28 10.99
CA GLN A 26 -10.67 14.55 9.58
C GLN A 26 -10.97 13.24 8.85
N ASN A 27 -12.15 13.16 8.24
CA ASN A 27 -12.44 12.16 7.23
C ASN A 27 -11.66 12.57 5.97
N ILE A 28 -10.32 12.50 6.07
CA ILE A 28 -9.41 12.54 4.93
C ILE A 28 -9.96 11.47 3.99
N ASN A 29 -10.28 11.85 2.76
CA ASN A 29 -10.75 10.95 1.70
C ASN A 29 -10.21 9.55 1.96
N ILE A 30 -11.10 8.62 2.31
CA ILE A 30 -10.76 7.21 2.31
C ILE A 30 -10.40 6.96 0.85
N GLU A 31 -9.10 7.04 0.55
CA GLU A 31 -8.56 6.73 -0.76
C GLU A 31 -9.20 5.42 -1.16
N ASN A 32 -10.01 5.48 -2.21
CA ASN A 32 -10.86 4.38 -2.62
C ASN A 32 -9.94 3.33 -3.21
N LEU A 33 -9.35 2.53 -2.32
CA LEU A 33 -8.35 1.51 -2.61
C LEU A 33 -8.98 0.55 -3.62
N ASP A 34 -8.35 0.39 -4.78
CA ASP A 34 -8.86 -0.55 -5.77
C ASP A 34 -8.49 -1.98 -5.35
N TYR A 35 -9.33 -2.57 -4.49
CA TYR A 35 -9.12 -3.92 -3.96
C TYR A 35 -9.01 -4.97 -5.07
N ASP A 36 -9.70 -4.79 -6.20
CA ASP A 36 -9.64 -5.75 -7.30
C ASP A 36 -8.27 -5.69 -7.98
N LYS A 37 -7.82 -4.47 -8.31
CA LYS A 37 -6.48 -4.24 -8.87
C LYS A 37 -5.37 -4.74 -7.94
N ILE A 38 -5.47 -4.46 -6.65
CA ILE A 38 -4.50 -4.93 -5.65
C ILE A 38 -4.53 -6.45 -5.58
N LEU A 39 -5.71 -7.09 -5.56
CA LEU A 39 -5.81 -8.54 -5.53
C LEU A 39 -5.17 -9.18 -6.76
N GLN A 40 -5.35 -8.59 -7.94
CA GLN A 40 -4.68 -9.04 -9.17
C GLN A 40 -3.16 -8.95 -9.05
N ILE A 41 -2.63 -7.83 -8.56
CA ILE A 41 -1.20 -7.63 -8.33
C ILE A 41 -0.65 -8.67 -7.34
N LEU A 42 -1.32 -8.87 -6.19
CA LEU A 42 -0.87 -9.81 -5.17
C LEU A 42 -0.92 -11.27 -5.64
N ASN A 43 -1.95 -11.66 -6.40
CA ASN A 43 -2.02 -12.99 -7.00
C ASN A 43 -0.92 -13.21 -8.04
N LYS A 44 -0.61 -12.17 -8.84
CA LYS A 44 0.52 -12.21 -9.76
C LYS A 44 1.83 -12.40 -9.02
N ILE A 45 2.07 -11.65 -7.94
CA ILE A 45 3.24 -11.82 -7.08
C ILE A 45 3.29 -13.24 -6.51
N LYS A 46 2.16 -13.76 -6.04
CA LYS A 46 2.05 -15.12 -5.50
C LYS A 46 2.50 -16.18 -6.51
N SER A 47 2.22 -16.00 -7.80
CA SER A 47 2.71 -16.93 -8.84
C SER A 47 4.24 -16.96 -8.96
N TYR A 48 4.92 -15.84 -8.67
CA TYR A 48 6.38 -15.78 -8.68
C TYR A 48 7.02 -16.39 -7.44
N THR A 49 6.33 -16.43 -6.29
CA THR A 49 6.92 -16.95 -5.05
C THR A 49 7.18 -18.46 -5.08
N SER A 50 6.61 -19.18 -6.04
CA SER A 50 6.87 -20.61 -6.29
C SER A 50 8.07 -20.87 -7.20
N THR A 51 8.69 -19.83 -7.78
CA THR A 51 9.86 -20.00 -8.67
C THR A 51 11.14 -20.23 -7.88
N ASN A 52 12.10 -20.93 -8.48
CA ASN A 52 13.42 -21.15 -7.86
C ASN A 52 14.19 -19.84 -7.74
N GLU A 53 14.04 -18.92 -8.70
CA GLU A 53 14.64 -17.59 -8.67
C GLU A 53 14.19 -16.79 -7.44
N PHE A 54 12.88 -16.82 -7.12
CA PHE A 54 12.38 -16.19 -5.90
C PHE A 54 12.97 -16.83 -4.64
N LEU A 55 12.98 -18.17 -4.57
CA LEU A 55 13.52 -18.88 -3.40
C LEU A 55 15.00 -18.58 -3.19
N ASN A 56 15.79 -18.49 -4.27
CA ASN A 56 17.21 -18.17 -4.19
C ASN A 56 17.46 -16.71 -3.81
N GLU A 57 16.65 -15.76 -4.30
CA GLU A 57 16.82 -14.33 -3.98
C GLU A 57 16.36 -13.97 -2.57
N PHE A 58 15.24 -14.53 -2.12
CA PHE A 58 14.67 -14.24 -0.80
C PHE A 58 15.24 -15.14 0.29
N ASP A 59 15.75 -16.32 -0.06
CA ASP A 59 16.44 -17.27 0.81
C ASP A 59 15.70 -17.44 2.15
N THR A 60 16.34 -17.11 3.28
CA THR A 60 15.75 -17.18 4.62
C THR A 60 14.47 -16.35 4.80
N THR A 61 14.28 -15.27 4.03
CA THR A 61 13.11 -14.38 4.12
C THR A 61 11.94 -14.82 3.24
N ALA A 62 12.12 -15.87 2.43
CA ALA A 62 11.11 -16.32 1.46
C ALA A 62 9.81 -16.77 2.14
N GLU A 63 9.91 -17.48 3.26
CA GLU A 63 8.74 -17.97 4.01
C GLU A 63 7.97 -16.82 4.67
N ASP A 64 8.67 -15.91 5.33
CA ASP A 64 8.07 -14.71 5.94
C ASP A 64 7.36 -13.84 4.91
N PHE A 65 7.97 -13.66 3.74
CA PHE A 65 7.35 -12.93 2.64
C PHE A 65 6.05 -13.60 2.16
N LYS A 66 6.08 -14.93 1.97
CA LYS A 66 4.90 -15.71 1.56
C LYS A 66 3.76 -15.61 2.58
N ASN A 67 4.08 -15.76 3.86
CA ASN A 67 3.11 -15.65 4.94
C ASN A 67 2.47 -14.26 5.00
N LEU A 68 3.28 -13.20 4.85
CA LEU A 68 2.77 -11.83 4.78
C LEU A 68 1.92 -11.60 3.52
N LEU A 69 2.32 -12.15 2.37
CA LEU A 69 1.58 -12.06 1.12
C LEU A 69 0.21 -12.71 1.23
N ASP A 70 0.13 -13.92 1.75
CA ASP A 70 -1.13 -14.64 1.96
C ASP A 70 -2.06 -13.90 2.93
N LYS A 71 -1.51 -13.37 4.03
CA LYS A 71 -2.24 -12.50 4.95
C LYS A 71 -2.78 -11.25 4.25
N THR A 72 -1.98 -10.63 3.38
CA THR A 72 -2.39 -9.42 2.67
C THR A 72 -3.49 -9.71 1.66
N ILE A 73 -3.41 -10.85 0.95
CA ILE A 73 -4.48 -11.32 0.06
C ILE A 73 -5.78 -11.53 0.83
N LEU A 74 -5.72 -12.14 2.02
CA LEU A 74 -6.92 -12.33 2.86
C LEU A 74 -7.55 -10.98 3.24
N LEU A 75 -6.75 -10.02 3.75
CA LEU A 75 -7.24 -8.69 4.11
C LEU A 75 -7.90 -7.97 2.92
N VAL A 76 -7.33 -8.10 1.73
CA VAL A 76 -7.90 -7.51 0.50
C VAL A 76 -9.21 -8.19 0.12
N LYS A 77 -9.31 -9.52 0.22
CA LYS A 77 -10.55 -10.28 -0.03
C LYS A 77 -11.66 -9.93 0.95
N GLU A 78 -11.31 -9.72 2.22
CA GLU A 78 -12.24 -9.31 3.27
C GLU A 78 -12.62 -7.81 3.18
N LYS A 79 -12.03 -7.06 2.24
CA LYS A 79 -12.20 -5.60 2.12
C LYS A 79 -11.96 -4.89 3.46
N GLU A 80 -10.93 -5.34 4.18
CA GLU A 80 -10.49 -4.75 5.44
C GLU A 80 -10.03 -3.30 5.27
N LYS A 81 -9.84 -2.59 6.38
CA LYS A 81 -9.54 -1.15 6.36
C LYS A 81 -8.37 -0.81 5.41
N PRO A 82 -8.50 0.19 4.51
CA PRO A 82 -7.45 0.54 3.54
C PRO A 82 -6.08 0.80 4.18
N SER A 83 -6.06 1.42 5.37
CA SER A 83 -4.84 1.68 6.13
C SER A 83 -4.09 0.40 6.53
N LYS A 84 -4.82 -0.68 6.88
CA LYS A 84 -4.20 -1.98 7.19
C LYS A 84 -3.62 -2.62 5.94
N VAL A 85 -4.37 -2.60 4.84
CA VAL A 85 -3.91 -3.16 3.55
C VAL A 85 -2.64 -2.45 3.08
N LYS A 86 -2.63 -1.10 3.10
CA LYS A 86 -1.45 -0.30 2.77
C LYS A 86 -0.25 -0.62 3.67
N THR A 87 -0.46 -0.74 4.98
CA THR A 87 0.62 -1.11 5.91
C THR A 87 1.24 -2.46 5.56
N CYS A 88 0.42 -3.43 5.17
CA CYS A 88 0.91 -4.73 4.72
C CYS A 88 1.67 -4.66 3.39
N ILE A 89 1.17 -3.89 2.42
CA ILE A 89 1.85 -3.64 1.14
C ILE A 89 3.22 -2.97 1.35
N GLU A 90 3.29 -1.96 2.22
CA GLU A 90 4.56 -1.30 2.56
C GLU A 90 5.56 -2.26 3.21
N LYS A 91 5.09 -3.18 4.07
CA LYS A 91 5.96 -4.24 4.61
C LYS A 91 6.48 -5.17 3.52
N LEU A 92 5.63 -5.59 2.57
CA LEU A 92 6.06 -6.41 1.42
C LEU A 92 7.11 -5.67 0.58
N LYS A 93 6.93 -4.36 0.34
CA LYS A 93 7.92 -3.52 -0.34
C LYS A 93 9.24 -3.47 0.41
N ASN A 94 9.22 -3.33 1.73
CA ASN A 94 10.43 -3.30 2.54
C ASN A 94 11.24 -4.61 2.46
N TYR A 95 10.56 -5.76 2.42
CA TYR A 95 11.25 -7.04 2.16
C TYR A 95 12.00 -7.00 0.82
N CYS A 96 11.35 -6.49 -0.23
CA CYS A 96 11.96 -6.40 -1.55
C CYS A 96 13.13 -5.39 -1.59
N SER A 97 13.00 -4.24 -0.92
CA SER A 97 14.05 -3.22 -0.84
C SER A 97 15.32 -3.71 -0.14
N ASN A 98 15.18 -4.65 0.80
CA ASN A 98 16.32 -5.22 1.52
C ASN A 98 17.18 -6.17 0.65
N ILE A 99 16.65 -6.61 -0.50
CA ILE A 99 17.34 -7.48 -1.44
C ILE A 99 17.94 -6.60 -2.55
N ALA A 100 19.16 -6.12 -2.32
CA ALA A 100 19.82 -5.09 -3.13
C ALA A 100 20.07 -5.47 -4.60
N THR A 101 20.18 -6.76 -4.93
CA THR A 101 20.56 -7.24 -6.27
C THR A 101 19.57 -8.23 -6.89
N GLY A 102 18.34 -8.32 -6.34
CA GLY A 102 17.33 -9.26 -6.80
C GLY A 102 16.56 -8.74 -8.01
N VAL A 103 16.54 -9.52 -9.09
CA VAL A 103 15.72 -9.22 -10.29
C VAL A 103 14.24 -9.50 -9.96
N ILE A 104 13.96 -10.55 -9.21
CA ILE A 104 12.60 -10.88 -8.77
C ILE A 104 12.14 -9.87 -7.70
N SER A 105 12.99 -9.56 -6.71
CA SER A 105 12.66 -8.58 -5.66
C SER A 105 12.33 -7.20 -6.24
N SER A 106 13.13 -6.71 -7.20
CA SER A 106 12.89 -5.43 -7.87
C SER A 106 11.62 -5.45 -8.73
N GLY A 107 11.34 -6.54 -9.44
CA GLY A 107 10.10 -6.72 -10.19
C GLY A 107 8.85 -6.70 -9.28
N ILE A 108 8.90 -7.40 -8.15
CA ILE A 108 7.83 -7.41 -7.15
C ILE A 108 7.64 -6.01 -6.55
N TYR A 109 8.73 -5.33 -6.19
CA TYR A 109 8.68 -3.96 -5.67
C TYR A 109 8.01 -2.99 -6.65
N ALA A 110 8.32 -3.09 -7.95
CA ALA A 110 7.72 -2.28 -8.99
C ALA A 110 6.22 -2.56 -9.14
N LEU A 111 5.79 -3.83 -9.07
CA LEU A 111 4.38 -4.21 -9.08
C LEU A 111 3.62 -3.63 -7.88
N LEU A 112 4.19 -3.69 -6.68
CA LEU A 112 3.60 -3.14 -5.45
C LEU A 112 3.60 -1.62 -5.39
N SER A 113 4.44 -0.96 -6.20
CA SER A 113 4.52 0.50 -6.27
C SER A 113 3.57 1.11 -7.30
N GLN A 114 2.80 0.30 -8.02
CA GLN A 114 1.80 0.80 -8.95
C GLN A 114 0.69 1.54 -8.20
N PRO A 115 0.24 2.72 -8.69
CA PRO A 115 -0.85 3.45 -8.06
C PRO A 115 -2.12 2.58 -8.06
N SER A 116 -2.61 2.26 -6.86
CA SER A 116 -3.74 1.35 -6.60
C SER A 116 -4.60 1.87 -5.46
#